data_AF-A2E6B3-F1
#
_entry.id   AF-A2E6B3-F1
#
_cell.length_a   1.000
_cell.length_b   1.000
_cell.length_c   1.000
_cell.angle_alpha   90.00
_cell.angle_beta   90.00
_cell.angle_gamma   90.00
#
_symmetry.space_group_name_H-M   'P 1'
#
loop_
_entity.id
_entity.type
_entity.pdbx_description
1 polymer ?
#
loop_
_entity_poly.entity_id
_entity_poly.type
_entity_poly.pdbx_seq_one_letter_code
_entity_poly.pdbx_strand_id
1 'polypeptide(L)'
;MSDLIIFVKIMDNEPEPFEVNDNSTIEELICCIATKYNYDPADISILLDDKELPASTVISTLDLSNIVYFDAKIGQEKDQFIDMMFDAEEQKRIEAQIRQENIDHNLQYAYENNPENFIVYSSPFIKCSINGVEVVALIDTGAQSSIIPHALAKKCNVKYLIDARYRTLTKGVGMQTSKGVIHGLNVKVGNEVWTNRFVVLDDTLDHAILGIDWLKKNRALIDLAQNCLILHGQKVPLFDRNECN
;
A
#
# COMPACT_ATOMS: atom_id res chain seq x y z
N MET A 1 -18.49 -4.93 -73.31
CA MET A 1 -18.64 -4.33 -71.97
C MET A 1 -17.59 -5.02 -71.14
N SER A 2 -16.63 -4.26 -70.62
CA SER A 2 -15.53 -4.78 -69.84
C SER A 2 -16.00 -4.86 -68.40
N ASP A 3 -16.04 -6.05 -67.82
CA ASP A 3 -16.33 -6.19 -66.40
C ASP A 3 -15.08 -5.78 -65.62
N LEU A 4 -15.24 -4.86 -64.67
CA LEU A 4 -14.17 -4.42 -63.78
C LEU A 4 -14.14 -5.36 -62.57
N ILE A 5 -12.97 -5.93 -62.26
CA ILE A 5 -12.79 -6.74 -61.06
C ILE A 5 -12.22 -5.85 -59.96
N ILE A 6 -12.93 -5.76 -58.84
CA ILE A 6 -12.50 -5.05 -57.64
C ILE A 6 -12.30 -6.03 -56.48
N PHE A 7 -11.40 -5.71 -55.55
CA PHE A 7 -11.19 -6.52 -54.35
C PHE A 7 -11.75 -5.79 -53.14
N VAL A 8 -12.62 -6.45 -52.38
CA VAL A 8 -13.18 -5.88 -51.15
C VAL A 8 -12.73 -6.73 -49.96
N LYS A 9 -12.07 -6.07 -49.02
CA LYS A 9 -11.75 -6.62 -47.72
C LYS A 9 -12.91 -6.36 -46.77
N ILE A 10 -13.51 -7.41 -46.23
CA ILE A 10 -14.65 -7.31 -45.32
C ILE A 10 -14.15 -7.63 -43.91
N MET A 11 -14.18 -6.63 -43.01
CA MET A 11 -13.57 -6.73 -41.68
C MET A 11 -12.10 -7.21 -41.76
N ASP A 12 -11.67 -8.15 -40.90
CA ASP A 12 -10.30 -8.68 -40.84
C ASP A 12 -10.03 -9.87 -41.77
N ASN A 13 -10.91 -10.13 -42.75
CA ASN A 13 -10.75 -11.25 -43.69
C ASN A 13 -9.80 -10.91 -44.86
N GLU A 14 -9.45 -11.92 -45.67
CA GLU A 14 -8.71 -11.72 -46.93
C GLU A 14 -9.58 -10.99 -47.97
N PRO A 15 -9.02 -10.11 -48.82
CA PRO A 15 -9.77 -9.41 -49.87
C PRO A 15 -10.37 -10.39 -50.89
N GLU A 16 -11.67 -10.27 -51.15
CA GLU A 16 -12.37 -11.10 -52.12
C GLU A 16 -12.70 -10.32 -53.41
N PRO A 17 -12.65 -10.98 -54.58
CA PRO A 17 -12.98 -10.35 -55.85
C PRO A 17 -14.50 -10.19 -56.04
N PHE A 18 -14.91 -9.06 -56.59
CA PHE A 18 -16.26 -8.75 -57.05
C PHE A 18 -16.20 -8.24 -58.49
N GLU A 19 -17.09 -8.76 -59.34
CA GLU A 19 -17.28 -8.28 -60.72
C GLU A 19 -18.32 -7.17 -60.71
N VAL A 20 -17.93 -5.97 -61.18
CA VAL A 20 -18.80 -4.80 -61.28
C VAL A 20 -18.79 -4.25 -62.69
N ASN A 21 -19.92 -3.67 -63.13
CA ASN A 21 -20.02 -3.07 -64.45
C ASN A 21 -19.32 -1.70 -64.48
N ASP A 22 -18.95 -1.24 -65.67
CA ASP A 22 -18.29 0.07 -65.89
C ASP A 22 -19.06 1.28 -65.28
N ASN A 23 -20.35 1.16 -65.02
CA ASN A 23 -21.18 2.24 -64.45
C ASN A 23 -21.66 1.96 -63.02
N SER A 24 -21.17 0.90 -62.38
CA SER A 24 -21.65 0.52 -61.05
C SER A 24 -21.25 1.53 -59.97
N THR A 25 -22.14 1.73 -59.01
CA THR A 25 -21.96 2.65 -57.89
C THR A 25 -21.58 1.92 -56.61
N ILE A 26 -21.10 2.66 -55.60
CA ILE A 26 -20.83 2.13 -54.26
C ILE A 26 -22.10 1.56 -53.61
N GLU A 27 -23.27 2.15 -53.87
CA GLU A 27 -24.57 1.63 -53.41
C GLU A 27 -24.85 0.22 -53.95
N GLU A 28 -24.59 -0.01 -55.24
CA GLU A 28 -24.75 -1.33 -55.85
C GLU A 28 -23.79 -2.35 -55.24
N LEU A 29 -22.54 -1.95 -54.97
CA LEU A 29 -21.56 -2.79 -54.31
C LEU A 29 -21.99 -3.17 -52.87
N ILE A 30 -22.50 -2.20 -52.11
CA ILE A 30 -23.06 -2.43 -50.77
C ILE A 30 -24.18 -3.47 -50.84
N CYS A 31 -25.12 -3.33 -51.78
CA CYS A 31 -26.20 -4.29 -52.00
C CYS A 31 -25.68 -5.69 -52.36
N CYS A 32 -24.64 -5.79 -53.18
CA CYS A 32 -24.00 -7.08 -53.52
C CYS A 32 -23.37 -7.75 -52.30
N ILE A 33 -22.64 -6.99 -51.46
CA ILE A 33 -22.03 -7.49 -50.24
C ILE A 33 -23.11 -7.90 -49.23
N ALA A 34 -24.11 -7.05 -49.01
CA ALA A 34 -25.24 -7.31 -48.12
C ALA A 34 -25.96 -8.62 -48.51
N THR A 35 -26.22 -8.82 -49.80
CA THR A 35 -26.86 -10.05 -50.31
C THR A 35 -25.98 -11.28 -50.14
N LYS A 36 -24.69 -11.17 -50.45
CA LYS A 36 -23.74 -12.30 -50.39
C LYS A 36 -23.49 -12.77 -48.96
N TYR A 37 -23.40 -11.86 -47.99
CA TYR A 37 -23.07 -12.17 -46.59
C TYR A 37 -24.25 -12.05 -45.62
N ASN A 38 -25.44 -11.73 -46.12
CA ASN A 38 -26.67 -11.59 -45.33
C ASN A 38 -26.55 -10.53 -44.21
N TYR A 39 -26.03 -9.35 -44.57
CA TYR A 39 -26.01 -8.15 -43.73
C TYR A 39 -27.11 -7.18 -44.14
N ASP A 40 -27.51 -6.28 -43.22
CA ASP A 40 -28.35 -5.13 -43.58
C ASP A 40 -27.50 -4.12 -44.38
N PRO A 41 -27.88 -3.70 -45.60
CA PRO A 41 -27.18 -2.66 -46.35
C PRO A 41 -26.92 -1.37 -45.55
N ALA A 42 -27.81 -1.02 -44.61
CA ALA A 42 -27.66 0.17 -43.78
C ALA A 42 -26.47 0.09 -42.80
N ASP A 43 -26.02 -1.12 -42.49
CA ASP A 43 -24.90 -1.36 -41.57
C ASP A 43 -23.54 -1.40 -42.27
N ILE A 44 -23.51 -1.28 -43.61
CA ILE A 44 -22.29 -1.41 -44.42
C ILE A 44 -21.81 -0.05 -44.90
N SER A 45 -20.56 0.27 -44.63
CA SER A 45 -19.85 1.42 -45.20
C SER A 45 -18.62 0.96 -45.98
N ILE A 46 -18.38 1.55 -47.16
CA ILE A 46 -17.26 1.23 -48.05
C ILE A 46 -16.22 2.35 -47.98
N LEU A 47 -14.96 1.97 -47.76
CA LEU A 47 -13.83 2.87 -47.62
C LEU A 47 -12.76 2.61 -48.70
N LEU A 48 -12.07 3.67 -49.10
CA LEU A 48 -10.86 3.65 -49.91
C LEU A 48 -9.83 4.58 -49.23
N ASP A 49 -8.64 4.06 -48.93
CA ASP A 49 -7.59 4.77 -48.16
C ASP A 49 -8.15 5.42 -46.87
N ASP A 50 -8.89 4.64 -46.07
CA ASP A 50 -9.55 5.06 -44.82
C ASP A 50 -10.61 6.16 -44.97
N LYS A 51 -11.03 6.50 -46.20
CA LYS A 51 -12.10 7.46 -46.46
C LYS A 51 -13.36 6.77 -46.94
N GLU A 52 -14.45 7.03 -46.25
CA GLU A 52 -15.78 6.55 -46.64
C GLU A 52 -16.22 7.19 -47.96
N LEU A 53 -16.66 6.35 -48.88
CA LEU A 53 -17.11 6.77 -50.20
C LEU A 53 -18.62 7.01 -50.22
N PRO A 54 -19.09 8.12 -50.81
CA PRO A 54 -20.52 8.35 -51.02
C PRO A 54 -21.15 7.24 -51.85
N ALA A 55 -22.38 6.83 -51.50
CA ALA A 55 -23.15 5.80 -52.20
C ALA A 55 -23.30 6.06 -53.72
N SER A 56 -23.40 7.35 -54.12
CA SER A 56 -23.52 7.78 -55.51
C SER A 56 -22.21 7.77 -56.31
N THR A 57 -21.08 7.41 -55.69
CA THR A 57 -19.78 7.37 -56.37
C THR A 57 -19.74 6.24 -57.38
N VAL A 58 -19.35 6.54 -58.63
CA VAL A 58 -19.19 5.55 -59.69
C VAL A 58 -17.81 4.92 -59.60
N ILE A 59 -17.74 3.59 -59.51
CA ILE A 59 -16.51 2.85 -59.20
C ILE A 59 -15.43 3.07 -60.27
N SER A 60 -15.81 3.12 -61.56
CA SER A 60 -14.87 3.32 -62.67
C SER A 60 -14.21 4.71 -62.70
N THR A 61 -14.73 5.68 -61.95
CA THR A 61 -14.13 7.03 -61.86
C THR A 61 -12.94 7.10 -60.89
N LEU A 62 -12.70 6.02 -60.14
CA LEU A 62 -11.60 5.89 -59.20
C LEU A 62 -10.35 5.42 -59.98
N ASP A 63 -9.67 6.37 -60.64
CA ASP A 63 -8.49 6.12 -61.49
C ASP A 63 -7.23 5.78 -60.67
N LEU A 64 -7.12 4.51 -60.27
CA LEU A 64 -5.96 3.94 -59.58
C LEU A 64 -5.58 2.60 -60.24
N SER A 65 -4.82 2.67 -61.34
CA SER A 65 -4.00 1.58 -61.90
C SER A 65 -4.54 0.14 -61.75
N ASN A 66 -5.53 -0.22 -62.57
CA ASN A 66 -6.00 -1.58 -62.91
C ASN A 66 -6.42 -2.55 -61.77
N ILE A 67 -6.25 -2.24 -60.47
CA ILE A 67 -6.78 -3.02 -59.34
C ILE A 67 -7.15 -2.06 -58.20
N VAL A 68 -8.43 -2.05 -57.80
CA VAL A 68 -8.94 -1.23 -56.70
C VAL A 68 -9.24 -2.12 -55.49
N TYR A 69 -8.72 -1.73 -54.32
CA TYR A 69 -8.97 -2.37 -53.02
C TYR A 69 -9.91 -1.50 -52.20
N PHE A 70 -10.99 -2.07 -51.67
CA PHE A 70 -11.91 -1.41 -50.76
C PHE A 70 -11.97 -2.12 -49.41
N ASP A 71 -12.25 -1.37 -48.33
CA ASP A 71 -12.58 -1.93 -47.02
C ASP A 71 -14.09 -1.77 -46.74
N ALA A 72 -14.74 -2.83 -46.25
CA ALA A 72 -16.13 -2.80 -45.82
C ALA A 72 -16.24 -2.94 -44.29
N LYS A 73 -16.84 -1.95 -43.64
CA LYS A 73 -17.09 -1.93 -42.19
C LYS A 73 -18.56 -2.22 -41.89
N ILE A 74 -18.81 -3.18 -40.99
CA ILE A 74 -20.15 -3.60 -40.55
C ILE A 74 -20.42 -3.07 -39.14
N GLY A 75 -21.48 -2.27 -38.97
CA GLY A 75 -21.97 -1.86 -37.65
C GLY A 75 -22.92 -2.91 -37.06
N GLN A 76 -22.69 -3.37 -35.83
CA GLN A 76 -23.74 -4.06 -35.05
C GLN A 76 -23.82 -3.46 -33.65
N GLU A 77 -25.05 -3.14 -33.21
CA GLU A 77 -25.40 -2.67 -31.87
C GLU A 77 -24.78 -3.57 -30.78
N LYS A 78 -23.74 -3.08 -30.11
CA LYS A 78 -23.06 -3.79 -29.01
C LYS A 78 -22.95 -2.98 -27.72
N ASP A 79 -23.70 -1.88 -27.59
CA ASP A 79 -23.40 -0.88 -26.56
C ASP A 79 -24.20 -1.00 -25.26
N GLN A 80 -25.37 -1.65 -25.24
CA GLN A 80 -26.22 -1.64 -24.03
C GLN A 80 -25.88 -2.70 -22.96
N PHE A 81 -25.33 -3.86 -23.33
CA PHE A 81 -24.94 -4.90 -22.36
C PHE A 81 -23.58 -4.63 -21.69
N ILE A 82 -22.74 -3.79 -22.30
CA ILE A 82 -21.39 -3.49 -21.81
C ILE A 82 -21.45 -2.45 -20.69
N ASP A 83 -22.29 -1.42 -20.81
CA ASP A 83 -22.39 -0.36 -19.79
C ASP A 83 -22.89 -0.86 -18.43
N MET A 84 -23.80 -1.85 -18.40
CA MET A 84 -24.24 -2.49 -17.14
C MET A 84 -23.17 -3.40 -16.51
N MET A 85 -22.21 -3.89 -17.30
CA MET A 85 -21.18 -4.83 -16.82
C MET A 85 -19.92 -4.10 -16.29
N PHE A 86 -19.86 -2.77 -16.42
CA PHE A 86 -18.75 -1.92 -15.99
C PHE A 86 -19.20 -0.69 -15.18
N ASP A 87 -20.24 -0.80 -14.34
CA ASP A 87 -20.45 0.20 -13.29
C ASP A 87 -19.33 0.06 -12.24
N ALA A 88 -18.31 0.91 -12.38
CA ALA A 88 -17.17 0.95 -11.49
C ALA A 88 -17.57 1.28 -10.04
N GLU A 89 -18.72 1.91 -9.80
CA GLU A 89 -19.21 2.12 -8.43
C GLU A 89 -19.78 0.85 -7.83
N GLU A 90 -20.55 0.06 -8.59
CA GLU A 90 -21.11 -1.20 -8.12
C GLU A 90 -20.01 -2.25 -7.88
N GLN A 91 -19.02 -2.36 -8.77
CA GLN A 91 -17.86 -3.22 -8.57
C GLN A 91 -17.08 -2.86 -7.30
N LYS A 92 -16.89 -1.56 -7.02
CA LYS A 92 -16.24 -1.09 -5.78
C LYS A 92 -17.05 -1.43 -4.53
N ARG A 93 -18.39 -1.37 -4.59
CA ARG A 93 -19.25 -1.76 -3.47
C ARG A 93 -19.15 -3.24 -3.16
N ILE A 94 -19.15 -4.07 -4.21
CA ILE A 94 -18.98 -5.53 -4.08
C ILE A 94 -17.59 -5.86 -3.51
N GLU A 95 -16.52 -5.22 -4.02
CA GLU A 95 -15.17 -5.41 -3.49
C GLU A 95 -15.06 -5.01 -2.01
N ALA A 96 -15.65 -3.87 -1.63
CA ALA A 96 -15.66 -3.40 -0.25
C ALA A 96 -16.43 -4.37 0.68
N GLN A 97 -17.56 -4.91 0.22
CA GLN A 97 -18.33 -5.89 0.98
C GLN A 97 -17.55 -7.18 1.20
N ILE A 98 -16.97 -7.77 0.14
CA ILE A 98 -16.15 -8.98 0.24
C ILE A 98 -14.95 -8.74 1.17
N ARG A 99 -14.31 -7.57 1.06
CA ARG A 99 -13.22 -7.18 1.96
C ARG A 99 -13.68 -7.14 3.42
N GLN A 100 -14.83 -6.54 3.70
CA GLN A 100 -15.36 -6.46 5.06
C GLN A 100 -15.71 -7.84 5.61
N GLU A 101 -16.38 -8.68 4.82
CA GLU A 101 -16.70 -10.07 5.20
C GLU A 101 -15.43 -10.87 5.51
N ASN A 102 -14.36 -10.69 4.73
CA ASN A 102 -13.07 -11.32 5.00
C ASN A 102 -12.41 -10.82 6.30
N ILE A 103 -12.51 -9.52 6.60
CA ILE A 103 -12.03 -8.95 7.87
C ILE A 103 -12.83 -9.52 9.04
N ASP A 104 -14.16 -9.58 8.92
CA ASP A 104 -15.05 -10.07 9.97
C ASP A 104 -14.81 -11.57 10.23
N HIS A 105 -14.62 -12.36 9.17
CA HIS A 105 -14.26 -13.77 9.29
C HIS A 105 -12.88 -13.94 9.95
N ASN A 106 -11.88 -13.12 9.58
CA ASN A 106 -10.57 -13.16 10.22
C ASN A 106 -10.65 -12.79 11.72
N LEU A 107 -11.47 -11.81 12.07
CA LEU A 107 -11.72 -11.42 13.45
C LEU A 107 -12.42 -12.55 14.23
N GLN A 108 -13.47 -13.15 13.66
CA GLN A 108 -14.17 -14.27 14.27
C GLN A 108 -13.23 -15.46 14.49
N TYR A 109 -12.39 -15.77 13.51
CA TYR A 109 -11.36 -16.80 13.64
C TYR A 109 -10.41 -16.50 14.80
N ALA A 110 -9.98 -15.24 14.95
CA ALA A 110 -9.13 -14.82 16.07
C ALA A 110 -9.84 -15.00 17.42
N TYR A 111 -11.14 -14.68 17.53
CA TYR A 111 -11.91 -14.92 18.77
C TYR A 111 -12.03 -16.40 19.13
N GLU A 112 -12.23 -17.27 18.13
CA GLU A 112 -12.43 -18.70 18.37
C GLU A 112 -11.12 -19.45 18.65
N ASN A 113 -10.04 -19.08 17.96
CA ASN A 113 -8.81 -19.88 17.95
C ASN A 113 -7.67 -19.23 18.75
N ASN A 114 -7.62 -17.90 18.86
CA ASN A 114 -6.55 -17.16 19.54
C ASN A 114 -7.11 -16.05 20.45
N PRO A 115 -7.97 -16.38 21.44
CA PRO A 115 -8.57 -15.39 22.33
C PRO A 115 -7.54 -14.56 23.11
N GLU A 116 -6.31 -15.06 23.28
CA GLU A 116 -5.20 -14.36 23.90
C GLU A 116 -4.76 -13.09 23.14
N ASN A 117 -5.04 -12.97 21.83
CA ASN A 117 -4.76 -11.76 21.05
C ASN A 117 -5.49 -10.52 21.60
N PHE A 118 -6.56 -10.73 22.37
CA PHE A 118 -7.36 -9.67 22.98
C PHE A 118 -6.95 -9.38 24.43
N ILE A 119 -5.95 -10.07 24.96
CA ILE A 119 -5.37 -9.75 26.27
C ILE A 119 -4.53 -8.48 26.12
N VAL A 120 -4.84 -7.48 26.94
CA VAL A 120 -4.02 -6.27 27.04
C VAL A 120 -2.83 -6.57 27.95
N TYR A 121 -1.64 -6.65 27.36
CA TYR A 121 -0.39 -6.82 28.11
C TYR A 121 0.14 -5.47 28.60
N SER A 122 0.62 -5.47 29.84
CA SER A 122 1.28 -4.31 30.43
C SER A 122 2.75 -4.22 30.03
N SER A 123 3.29 -3.00 30.08
CA SER A 123 4.70 -2.75 29.80
C SER A 123 5.58 -3.15 30.99
N PRO A 124 6.77 -3.73 30.76
CA PRO A 124 7.63 -4.20 31.84
C PRO A 124 8.41 -3.06 32.51
N PHE A 125 8.04 -2.70 33.74
CA PHE A 125 8.73 -1.69 34.55
C PHE A 125 9.58 -2.29 35.67
N ILE A 126 10.64 -1.57 36.05
CA ILE A 126 11.44 -1.83 37.25
C ILE A 126 11.59 -0.58 38.10
N LYS A 127 11.82 -0.78 39.40
CA LYS A 127 12.28 0.28 40.30
C LYS A 127 13.80 0.32 40.27
N CYS A 128 14.35 1.52 40.15
CA CYS A 128 15.79 1.74 40.20
C CYS A 128 16.09 3.05 40.93
N SER A 129 17.37 3.33 41.17
CA SER A 129 17.80 4.59 41.76
C SER A 129 18.81 5.30 40.86
N ILE A 130 18.59 6.59 40.65
CA ILE A 130 19.50 7.48 39.93
C ILE A 130 19.92 8.57 40.89
N ASN A 131 21.23 8.69 41.15
CA ASN A 131 21.79 9.66 42.10
C ASN A 131 21.08 9.62 43.47
N GLY A 132 20.78 8.42 43.98
CA GLY A 132 20.10 8.21 45.27
C GLY A 132 18.58 8.45 45.26
N VAL A 133 18.01 8.95 44.16
CA VAL A 133 16.57 9.16 44.01
C VAL A 133 15.93 7.92 43.41
N GLU A 134 14.87 7.42 44.03
CA GLU A 134 14.11 6.28 43.50
C GLU A 134 13.26 6.71 42.30
N VAL A 135 13.36 5.95 41.22
CA VAL A 135 12.68 6.21 39.94
C VAL A 135 12.15 4.90 39.36
N VAL A 136 11.21 5.04 38.44
CA VAL A 136 10.69 3.94 37.63
C VAL A 136 11.37 3.98 36.27
N ALA A 137 11.74 2.81 35.76
CA ALA A 137 12.28 2.67 34.41
C ALA A 137 11.53 1.60 33.63
N LEU A 138 11.18 1.92 32.39
CA LEU A 138 10.67 0.98 31.39
C LEU A 138 11.82 0.16 30.82
N ILE A 139 11.62 -1.14 30.69
CA ILE A 139 12.53 -2.04 29.96
C ILE A 139 12.06 -2.10 28.50
N ASP A 140 12.84 -1.52 27.57
CA ASP A 140 12.42 -1.38 26.18
C ASP A 140 13.52 -1.88 25.22
N THR A 141 13.30 -3.06 24.63
CA THR A 141 14.21 -3.63 23.63
C THR A 141 14.09 -2.93 22.27
N GLY A 142 13.02 -2.19 22.02
CA GLY A 142 12.79 -1.39 20.80
C GLY A 142 13.51 -0.04 20.83
N ALA A 143 13.91 0.45 22.01
CA ALA A 143 14.70 1.67 22.15
C ALA A 143 16.19 1.40 21.92
N GLN A 144 16.77 2.02 20.88
CA GLN A 144 18.20 1.90 20.56
C GLN A 144 19.12 2.52 21.62
N SER A 145 18.63 3.52 22.35
CA SER A 145 19.38 4.21 23.39
C SER A 145 18.50 4.44 24.61
N SER A 146 19.10 4.39 25.79
CA SER A 146 18.40 4.68 27.03
C SER A 146 18.03 6.17 27.11
N ILE A 147 16.85 6.45 27.65
CA ILE A 147 16.25 7.80 27.66
C ILE A 147 15.94 8.22 29.09
N ILE A 148 16.17 9.49 29.40
CA ILE A 148 15.72 10.12 30.64
C ILE A 148 14.94 11.40 30.32
N PRO A 149 13.71 11.57 30.82
CA PRO A 149 13.00 12.83 30.71
C PRO A 149 13.73 13.96 31.42
N HIS A 150 13.67 15.17 30.89
CA HIS A 150 14.37 16.31 31.46
C HIS A 150 13.91 16.64 32.91
N ALA A 151 12.62 16.48 33.21
CA ALA A 151 12.03 16.63 34.55
C ALA A 151 12.58 15.57 35.51
N LEU A 152 12.76 14.33 35.05
CA LEU A 152 13.35 13.26 35.86
C LEU A 152 14.84 13.53 36.10
N ALA A 153 15.59 14.00 35.09
CA ALA A 153 16.98 14.43 35.27
C ALA A 153 17.10 15.59 36.27
N LYS A 154 16.13 16.52 36.30
CA LYS A 154 16.04 17.57 37.32
C LYS A 154 15.73 16.99 38.70
N LYS A 155 14.74 16.11 38.83
CA LYS A 155 14.36 15.44 40.09
C LYS A 155 15.53 14.67 40.70
N CYS A 156 16.30 13.98 39.87
CA CYS A 156 17.49 13.24 40.28
C CYS A 156 18.72 14.14 40.50
N ASN A 157 18.61 15.47 40.39
CA ASN A 157 19.73 16.41 40.52
C ASN A 157 20.90 16.12 39.56
N VAL A 158 20.64 15.67 38.33
CA VAL A 158 21.66 15.38 37.31
C VAL A 158 21.53 16.22 36.04
N LYS A 159 20.61 17.19 36.03
CA LYS A 159 20.40 18.12 34.90
C LYS A 159 21.68 18.86 34.47
N TYR A 160 22.60 19.15 35.39
CA TYR A 160 23.84 19.86 35.07
C TYR A 160 24.80 19.05 34.19
N LEU A 161 24.58 17.74 34.06
CA LEU A 161 25.39 16.84 33.21
C LEU A 161 24.94 16.82 31.74
N ILE A 162 23.85 17.53 31.40
CA ILE A 162 23.29 17.50 30.05
C ILE A 162 24.21 18.26 29.08
N ASP A 163 24.81 17.54 28.15
CA ASP A 163 25.60 18.09 27.07
C ASP A 163 24.72 18.39 25.85
N ALA A 164 24.38 19.67 25.67
CA ALA A 164 23.56 20.15 24.57
C ALA A 164 24.26 20.14 23.20
N ARG A 165 25.57 19.84 23.12
CA ARG A 165 26.26 19.68 21.84
C ARG A 165 25.85 18.39 21.11
N TYR A 166 25.36 17.41 21.86
CA TYR A 166 24.94 16.09 21.37
C TYR A 166 23.43 15.97 21.26
N ARG A 167 22.76 17.01 20.75
CA ARG A 167 21.34 16.90 20.40
C ARG A 167 21.17 15.95 19.24
N THR A 168 20.19 15.07 19.37
CA THR A 168 19.88 14.02 18.42
C THR A 168 18.42 14.16 18.01
N LEU A 169 18.14 13.98 16.73
CA LEU A 169 16.79 13.70 16.28
C LEU A 169 16.47 12.27 16.66
N THR A 170 15.63 12.10 17.67
CA THR A 170 15.16 10.77 18.10
C THR A 170 13.95 10.43 17.24
N LYS A 171 14.09 9.42 16.38
CA LYS A 171 12.99 8.84 15.63
C LYS A 171 12.32 7.77 16.51
N GLY A 172 11.10 8.04 16.96
CA GLY A 172 10.23 7.12 17.69
C GLY A 172 8.78 7.28 17.24
N VAL A 173 7.81 7.25 18.16
CA VAL A 173 6.38 7.57 17.92
C VAL A 173 6.18 9.09 17.71
N GLY A 174 6.92 9.65 16.74
CA GLY A 174 7.08 11.08 16.51
C GLY A 174 8.55 11.47 16.34
N MET A 175 8.79 12.60 15.65
CA MET A 175 10.12 13.16 15.48
C MET A 175 10.34 14.20 16.59
N GLN A 176 11.16 13.87 17.58
CA GLN A 176 11.50 14.77 18.67
C GLN A 176 12.99 15.08 18.66
N THR A 177 13.34 16.33 18.91
CA THR A 177 14.74 16.74 19.08
C THR A 177 15.09 16.61 20.56
N SER A 178 16.13 15.83 20.88
CA SER A 178 16.59 15.72 22.27
C SER A 178 17.16 17.05 22.77
N LYS A 179 17.09 17.30 24.08
CA LYS A 179 17.72 18.47 24.71
C LYS A 179 19.25 18.34 24.77
N GLY A 180 19.75 17.12 24.69
CA GLY A 180 21.16 16.76 24.77
C GLY A 180 21.32 15.33 25.29
N VAL A 181 22.50 15.04 25.82
CA VAL A 181 22.86 13.71 26.33
C VAL A 181 23.55 13.85 27.68
N ILE A 182 23.32 12.89 28.58
CA ILE A 182 24.20 12.64 29.74
C ILE A 182 25.11 11.47 29.37
N HIS A 183 26.42 11.72 29.28
CA HIS A 183 27.37 10.73 28.75
C HIS A 183 27.60 9.54 29.67
N GLY A 184 27.46 9.75 30.98
CA GLY A 184 27.58 8.71 31.99
C GLY A 184 26.73 9.03 33.19
N LEU A 185 25.70 8.22 33.42
CA LEU A 185 24.79 8.32 34.54
C LEU A 185 24.72 6.96 35.25
N ASN A 186 24.97 6.95 36.55
CA ASN A 186 24.88 5.75 37.36
C ASN A 186 23.41 5.42 37.66
N VAL A 187 23.01 4.21 37.31
CA VAL A 187 21.70 3.63 37.61
C VAL A 187 21.91 2.41 38.49
N LYS A 188 21.29 2.43 39.67
CA LYS A 188 21.28 1.31 40.60
C LYS A 188 20.02 0.48 40.39
N VAL A 189 20.16 -0.82 40.10
CA VAL A 189 19.02 -1.76 40.10
C VAL A 189 19.37 -2.91 41.03
N GLY A 190 18.50 -3.18 42.01
CA GLY A 190 18.83 -4.13 43.06
C GLY A 190 20.07 -3.70 43.83
N ASN A 191 21.10 -4.54 43.84
CA ASN A 191 22.36 -4.28 44.55
C ASN A 191 23.47 -3.75 43.64
N GLU A 192 23.23 -3.71 42.35
CA GLU A 192 24.24 -3.39 41.34
C GLU A 192 24.09 -1.96 40.83
N VAL A 193 25.21 -1.36 40.43
CA VAL A 193 25.26 0.01 39.90
C VAL A 193 25.98 0.00 38.55
N TRP A 194 25.33 0.52 37.51
CA TRP A 194 25.93 0.63 36.19
C TRP A 194 25.85 2.05 35.65
N THR A 195 26.95 2.49 35.05
CA THR A 195 27.01 3.75 34.32
C THR A 195 26.52 3.54 32.89
N ASN A 196 25.57 4.35 32.42
CA ASN A 196 25.16 4.34 31.02
C ASN A 196 24.97 5.75 30.45
N ARG A 197 25.01 5.85 29.12
CA ARG A 197 24.67 7.09 28.40
C ARG A 197 23.14 7.22 28.34
N PHE A 198 22.63 8.43 28.51
CA PHE A 198 21.20 8.72 28.39
C PHE A 198 20.94 9.86 27.41
N VAL A 199 20.02 9.65 26.48
CA VAL A 199 19.44 10.71 25.66
C VAL A 199 18.40 11.44 26.50
N VAL A 200 18.43 12.77 26.50
CA VAL A 200 17.50 13.57 27.31
C VAL A 200 16.40 14.13 26.42
N LEU A 201 15.17 13.68 26.64
CA LEU A 201 13.99 14.15 25.91
C LEU A 201 13.20 15.17 26.72
N ASP A 202 12.22 15.79 26.05
CA ASP A 202 11.19 16.58 26.70
C ASP A 202 10.33 15.74 27.66
N ASP A 203 9.54 16.43 28.47
CA ASP A 203 8.80 15.85 29.60
C ASP A 203 7.51 15.16 29.18
N THR A 204 7.56 14.39 28.08
CA THR A 204 6.44 13.58 27.58
C THR A 204 6.28 12.26 28.30
N LEU A 205 7.33 11.84 29.02
CA LEU A 205 7.35 10.65 29.85
C LEU A 205 7.69 11.06 31.28
N ASP A 206 7.16 10.31 32.24
CA ASP A 206 7.38 10.46 33.67
C ASP A 206 8.27 9.35 34.26
N HIS A 207 8.82 8.50 33.41
CA HIS A 207 9.73 7.39 33.73
C HIS A 207 10.95 7.41 32.81
N ALA A 208 12.04 6.78 33.25
CA ALA A 208 13.20 6.55 32.38
C ALA A 208 12.96 5.35 31.47
N ILE A 209 13.72 5.24 30.38
CA ILE A 209 13.76 4.04 29.52
C ILE A 209 15.17 3.45 29.57
N LEU A 210 15.26 2.16 29.89
CA LEU A 210 16.47 1.37 29.70
C LEU A 210 16.36 0.64 28.36
N GLY A 211 17.08 1.18 27.39
CA GLY A 211 17.10 0.67 26.02
C GLY A 211 17.96 -0.57 25.84
N ILE A 212 18.03 -1.04 24.61
CA ILE A 212 18.86 -2.19 24.21
C ILE A 212 20.36 -1.96 24.47
N ASP A 213 20.81 -0.70 24.52
CA ASP A 213 22.18 -0.32 24.86
C ASP A 213 22.54 -0.72 26.29
N TRP A 214 21.68 -0.40 27.26
CA TRP A 214 21.85 -0.76 28.66
C TRP A 214 21.65 -2.27 28.85
N LEU A 215 20.62 -2.85 28.22
CA LEU A 215 20.30 -4.28 28.36
C LEU A 215 21.44 -5.16 27.86
N LYS A 216 21.99 -4.88 26.68
CA LYS A 216 23.12 -5.64 26.12
C LYS A 216 24.38 -5.43 26.94
N LYS A 217 24.68 -4.18 27.34
CA LYS A 217 25.87 -3.86 28.14
C LYS A 217 25.90 -4.64 29.45
N ASN A 218 24.74 -4.79 30.10
CA ASN A 218 24.62 -5.45 31.40
C ASN A 218 24.22 -6.93 31.30
N ARG A 219 24.23 -7.51 30.08
CA ARG A 219 23.88 -8.91 29.81
C ARG A 219 22.54 -9.31 30.46
N ALA A 220 21.57 -8.40 30.40
CA ALA A 220 20.28 -8.57 31.04
C ALA A 220 19.49 -9.71 30.37
N LEU A 221 18.78 -10.48 31.20
CA LEU A 221 17.84 -11.49 30.74
C LEU A 221 16.44 -11.12 31.22
N ILE A 222 15.51 -10.95 30.28
CA ILE A 222 14.11 -10.63 30.57
C ILE A 222 13.36 -11.96 30.64
N ASP A 223 13.02 -12.40 31.85
CA ASP A 223 12.27 -13.64 32.09
C ASP A 223 10.79 -13.29 32.31
N LEU A 224 10.00 -13.36 31.23
CA LEU A 224 8.56 -13.08 31.27
C LEU A 224 7.77 -14.20 31.95
N ALA A 225 8.28 -15.44 31.99
CA ALA A 225 7.62 -16.55 32.68
C ALA A 225 7.68 -16.35 34.20
N GLN A 226 8.77 -15.77 34.71
CA GLN A 226 8.94 -15.41 36.12
C GLN A 226 8.64 -13.94 36.42
N ASN A 227 8.20 -13.19 35.42
CA ASN A 227 7.95 -11.75 35.46
C ASN A 227 9.09 -10.96 36.14
N CYS A 228 10.34 -11.21 35.73
CA CYS A 228 11.51 -10.58 36.34
C CYS A 228 12.61 -10.26 35.31
N LEU A 229 13.42 -9.26 35.64
CA LEU A 229 14.68 -8.95 34.98
C LEU A 229 15.81 -9.61 35.76
N ILE A 230 16.61 -10.43 35.09
CA ILE A 230 17.76 -11.12 35.67
C ILE A 230 19.04 -10.39 35.27
N LEU A 231 19.80 -9.95 36.27
CA LEU A 231 21.06 -9.20 36.13
C LEU A 231 22.13 -9.91 36.95
N HIS A 232 23.13 -10.50 36.30
CA HIS A 232 24.22 -11.25 36.96
C HIS A 232 23.74 -12.25 38.03
N GLY A 233 22.62 -12.94 37.77
CA GLY A 233 22.02 -13.92 38.70
C GLY A 233 21.06 -13.33 39.74
N GLN A 234 21.00 -11.99 39.88
CA GLN A 234 20.00 -11.32 40.70
C GLN A 234 18.67 -11.20 39.94
N LYS A 235 17.57 -11.63 40.54
CA LYS A 235 16.21 -11.41 40.04
C LYS A 235 15.68 -10.07 40.55
N VAL A 236 15.21 -9.23 39.63
CA VAL A 236 14.55 -7.95 39.88
C VAL A 236 13.12 -8.07 39.37
N PRO A 237 12.08 -8.00 40.23
CA PRO A 237 10.70 -8.12 39.79
C PRO A 237 10.33 -7.03 38.77
N LEU A 238 9.66 -7.44 37.70
CA LEU A 238 8.95 -6.52 36.82
C LEU A 238 7.57 -6.25 37.44
N PHE A 239 7.03 -5.05 37.21
CA PHE A 239 5.67 -4.72 37.67
C PHE A 239 4.91 -3.96 36.59
N ASP A 240 3.58 -4.07 36.63
CA ASP A 240 2.69 -3.18 35.90
C ASP A 240 2.46 -1.91 36.71
N ARG A 241 2.60 -0.77 36.04
CA ARG A 241 2.36 0.52 36.62
C ARG A 241 0.88 0.78 36.94
N ASN A 242 -0.03 0.16 36.20
CA ASN A 242 -1.47 0.33 36.38
C ASN A 242 -2.01 -0.45 37.60
N GLU A 243 -1.25 -1.42 38.11
CA GLU A 243 -1.63 -2.24 39.28
C GLU A 243 -1.15 -1.62 40.62
N CYS A 244 -0.43 -0.50 40.60
CA CYS A 244 0.14 0.15 41.78
C CYS A 244 -0.69 1.33 42.33
N ASN A 245 -1.96 1.47 41.93
CA ASN A 245 -2.90 2.49 42.42
C ASN A 245 -3.92 1.90 43.40
#